data_AF-A0AAU7D196-F1
#
_entry.id   AF-A0AAU7D196-F1
#
_cell.length_a   1.000
_cell.length_b   1.000
_cell.length_c   1.000
_cell.angle_alpha   90.00
_cell.angle_beta   90.00
_cell.angle_gamma   90.00
#
_symmetry.space_group_name_H-M   'P 1'
#
loop_
_entity.id
_entity.type
_entity.pdbx_description
1 polymer ?
#
loop_
_entity_poly.entity_id
_entity_poly.type
_entity_poly.pdbx_seq_one_letter_code
_entity_poly.pdbx_strand_id
1 'polypeptide(L)'
;MATAADAELVLRLYELRREETLRKARQFMVFDFQPKTLEELRAVSRDVNSELNAAWRQVLSYWEMTASLVLRGALDADLFLDSNGEGILLYAKFHHFHAETEKQSGNPFMGQTAALIEKYPAAKTLYDVFLKRFGPASSPA
;
A
#
# COMPACT_ATOMS: atom_id res chain seq x y z
N MET A 1 -17.65 -16.72 -0.05
CA MET A 1 -17.20 -17.53 -1.20
C MET A 1 -17.14 -16.59 -2.37
N ALA A 2 -15.99 -16.53 -3.02
CA ALA A 2 -15.78 -15.70 -4.19
C ALA A 2 -16.75 -16.04 -5.33
N THR A 3 -17.13 -15.01 -6.09
CA THR A 3 -18.01 -15.09 -7.26
C THR A 3 -17.26 -14.75 -8.54
N ALA A 4 -17.89 -14.99 -9.69
CA ALA A 4 -17.34 -14.53 -10.98
C ALA A 4 -17.18 -13.01 -11.03
N ALA A 5 -18.07 -12.25 -10.39
CA ALA A 5 -17.98 -10.79 -10.32
C ALA A 5 -16.75 -10.32 -9.52
N ASP A 6 -16.41 -11.02 -8.43
CA ASP A 6 -15.17 -10.77 -7.68
C ASP A 6 -13.94 -11.01 -8.56
N ALA A 7 -13.94 -12.10 -9.35
CA ALA A 7 -12.85 -12.41 -10.28
C ALA A 7 -12.72 -11.34 -11.38
N GLU A 8 -13.83 -10.86 -11.94
CA GLU A 8 -13.82 -9.76 -12.90
C GLU A 8 -13.25 -8.47 -12.30
N LEU A 9 -13.58 -8.15 -11.04
CA LEU A 9 -12.99 -7.01 -10.35
C LEU A 9 -11.47 -7.17 -10.16
N VAL A 10 -10.98 -8.35 -9.76
CA VAL A 10 -9.53 -8.60 -9.65
C VAL A 10 -8.84 -8.44 -11.01
N LEU A 11 -9.40 -9.01 -12.07
CA LEU A 11 -8.87 -8.87 -13.43
C LEU A 11 -8.87 -7.39 -13.85
N ARG A 12 -9.92 -6.64 -13.54
CA ARG A 12 -10.01 -5.21 -13.82
C ARG A 12 -8.95 -4.39 -13.08
N LEU A 13 -8.73 -4.69 -11.79
CA LEU A 13 -7.65 -4.08 -11.02
C LEU A 13 -6.29 -4.37 -11.66
N TYR A 14 -6.05 -5.61 -12.08
CA TYR A 14 -4.83 -5.98 -12.80
C TYR A 14 -4.67 -5.22 -14.12
N GLU A 15 -5.72 -5.07 -14.92
CA GLU A 15 -5.70 -4.26 -16.14
C GLU A 15 -5.27 -2.82 -15.88
N LEU A 16 -5.85 -2.17 -14.86
CA LEU A 16 -5.48 -0.80 -14.50
C LEU A 16 -4.00 -0.71 -14.08
N ARG A 17 -3.49 -1.71 -13.34
CA ARG A 17 -2.06 -1.79 -12.95
C ARG A 17 -1.10 -1.94 -14.12
N ARG A 18 -1.60 -2.28 -15.31
CA ARG A 18 -0.82 -2.42 -16.55
C ARG A 18 -0.77 -1.14 -17.38
N GLU A 19 -1.62 -0.15 -17.09
CA GLU A 19 -1.51 1.16 -17.71
C GLU A 19 -0.10 1.72 -17.45
N GLU A 20 0.49 2.36 -18.47
CA GLU A 20 1.91 2.69 -18.49
C GLU A 20 2.30 3.62 -17.34
N THR A 21 1.48 4.63 -17.07
CA THR A 21 1.69 5.61 -16.01
C THR A 21 1.67 4.93 -14.64
N LEU A 22 0.63 4.14 -14.36
CA LEU A 22 0.53 3.41 -13.09
C LEU A 22 1.64 2.35 -12.95
N ARG A 23 2.01 1.66 -14.03
CA ARG A 23 3.11 0.69 -14.01
C ARG A 23 4.44 1.35 -13.63
N LYS A 24 4.77 2.50 -14.23
CA LYS A 24 5.99 3.26 -13.91
C LYS A 24 5.95 3.79 -12.47
N ALA A 25 4.82 4.32 -12.03
CA ALA A 25 4.66 4.81 -10.67
C ALA A 25 4.84 3.69 -9.63
N ARG A 26 4.28 2.50 -9.88
CA ARG A 26 4.46 1.32 -9.02
C ARG A 26 5.92 0.85 -8.99
N GLN A 27 6.60 0.83 -10.13
CA GLN A 27 8.03 0.50 -10.20
C GLN A 27 8.85 1.43 -9.30
N PHE A 28 8.63 2.75 -9.42
CA PHE A 28 9.27 3.74 -8.58
C PHE A 28 8.98 3.51 -7.08
N MET A 29 7.69 3.40 -6.72
CA MET A 29 7.27 3.28 -5.32
C MET A 29 7.76 2.00 -4.64
N VAL A 30 7.83 0.88 -5.37
CA VAL A 30 8.24 -0.42 -4.81
C VAL A 30 9.75 -0.56 -4.80
N PHE A 31 10.42 -0.23 -5.90
CA PHE A 31 11.82 -0.60 -6.11
C PHE A 31 12.78 0.59 -5.99
N ASP A 32 12.48 1.70 -6.68
CA ASP A 32 13.47 2.78 -6.85
C ASP A 32 13.51 3.74 -5.64
N PHE A 33 12.35 3.98 -5.02
CA PHE A 33 12.23 4.91 -3.89
C PHE A 33 12.43 4.21 -2.55
N GLN A 34 13.60 4.33 -1.94
CA GLN A 34 13.96 3.67 -0.68
C GLN A 34 14.43 4.69 0.39
N PRO A 35 13.55 5.61 0.83
CA PRO A 35 13.94 6.65 1.78
C PRO A 35 14.45 6.02 3.07
N LYS A 36 15.53 6.57 3.61
CA LYS A 36 16.17 6.19 4.88
C LYS A 36 15.81 7.14 6.01
N THR A 37 15.36 8.34 5.66
CA THR A 37 14.99 9.39 6.62
C THR A 37 13.61 9.95 6.29
N LEU A 38 13.01 10.58 7.30
CA LEU A 38 11.73 11.26 7.14
C LEU A 38 11.84 12.46 6.19
N GLU A 39 13.01 13.09 6.14
CA GLU A 39 13.34 14.19 5.24
C GLU A 39 13.35 13.72 3.78
N GLU A 40 13.97 12.58 3.49
CA GLU A 40 13.95 11.96 2.16
C GLU A 40 12.53 11.56 1.73
N LEU A 41 11.74 11.02 2.67
CA LEU A 41 10.33 10.74 2.42
C LEU A 41 9.57 12.04 2.06
N ARG A 42 9.78 13.10 2.85
CA ARG A 42 9.10 14.39 2.68
C ARG A 42 9.50 15.11 1.41
N ALA A 43 10.75 14.96 0.96
CA ALA A 43 11.23 15.53 -0.30
C ALA A 43 10.38 15.04 -1.49
N VAL A 44 9.92 13.78 -1.47
CA VAL A 44 9.02 13.23 -2.50
C VAL A 44 7.54 13.45 -2.16
N SER A 45 7.12 13.09 -0.94
CA SER A 45 5.70 13.09 -0.56
C SER A 45 5.09 14.49 -0.41
N ARG A 46 5.91 15.55 -0.33
CA ARG A 46 5.43 16.95 -0.19
C ARG A 46 5.74 17.86 -1.36
N ASP A 47 6.58 17.44 -2.32
CA ASP A 47 6.85 18.25 -3.52
C ASP A 47 5.74 18.11 -4.56
N VAL A 48 4.66 18.88 -4.40
CA VAL A 48 3.46 18.80 -5.25
C VAL A 48 3.70 19.12 -6.73
N ASN A 49 4.85 19.70 -7.08
CA ASN A 49 5.20 20.04 -8.45
C ASN A 49 5.99 18.93 -9.15
N SER A 50 6.43 17.91 -8.42
CA SER A 50 7.24 16.81 -8.94
C SER A 50 6.39 15.63 -9.42
N GLU A 51 6.81 15.02 -10.54
CA GLU A 51 6.23 13.76 -11.03
C GLU A 51 6.37 12.61 -10.02
N LEU A 52 7.40 12.65 -9.17
CA LEU A 52 7.59 11.65 -8.11
C LEU A 52 6.47 11.73 -7.06
N ASN A 53 5.99 12.94 -6.76
CA ASN A 53 4.83 13.13 -5.90
C ASN A 53 3.54 12.64 -6.57
N ALA A 54 3.40 12.87 -7.88
CA ALA A 54 2.27 12.34 -8.63
C ALA A 54 2.26 10.80 -8.58
N ALA A 55 3.42 10.14 -8.76
CA ALA A 55 3.56 8.70 -8.59
C ALA A 55 3.20 8.24 -7.16
N TRP A 56 3.72 8.94 -6.14
CA TRP A 56 3.39 8.68 -4.73
C TRP A 56 1.89 8.73 -4.46
N ARG A 57 1.23 9.83 -4.84
CA ARG A 57 -0.22 10.00 -4.65
C ARG A 57 -1.01 8.96 -5.42
N GLN A 58 -0.67 8.73 -6.69
CA GLN A 58 -1.40 7.83 -7.57
C GLN A 58 -1.40 6.38 -7.04
N VAL A 59 -0.24 5.88 -6.61
CA VAL A 59 -0.11 4.50 -6.14
C VAL A 59 -0.80 4.31 -4.78
N LEU A 60 -0.62 5.24 -3.85
CA LEU A 60 -1.27 5.14 -2.54
C LEU A 60 -2.79 5.23 -2.65
N SER A 61 -3.32 6.19 -3.41
CA SER A 61 -4.77 6.32 -3.58
C SER A 61 -5.38 5.14 -4.32
N TYR A 62 -4.66 4.56 -5.28
CA TYR A 62 -5.10 3.36 -5.97
C TYR A 62 -5.28 2.20 -4.98
N TRP A 63 -4.27 1.91 -4.15
CA TRP A 63 -4.35 0.80 -3.20
C TRP A 63 -5.36 1.04 -2.08
N GLU A 64 -5.49 2.27 -1.60
CA GLU A 64 -6.53 2.63 -0.61
C GLU A 64 -7.95 2.43 -1.16
N MET A 65 -8.17 2.80 -2.43
CA MET A 65 -9.43 2.50 -3.10
C MET A 65 -9.66 0.98 -3.18
N THR A 66 -8.67 0.18 -3.59
CA THR A 66 -8.83 -1.28 -3.68
C THR A 66 -9.12 -1.93 -2.33
N ALA A 67 -8.42 -1.53 -1.26
CA ALA A 67 -8.65 -2.03 0.09
C ALA A 67 -10.06 -1.68 0.58
N SER A 68 -10.57 -0.50 0.21
CA SER A 68 -11.94 -0.09 0.54
C SER A 68 -13.01 -0.98 -0.10
N LEU A 69 -12.77 -1.51 -1.31
CA LEU A 69 -13.70 -2.44 -1.96
C LEU A 69 -13.83 -3.73 -1.15
N VAL A 70 -12.71 -4.26 -0.67
CA VAL A 70 -12.68 -5.47 0.18
C VAL A 70 -13.35 -5.21 1.53
N LEU A 71 -13.00 -4.10 2.19
CA LEU A 71 -13.54 -3.77 3.50
C LEU A 71 -15.06 -3.52 3.48
N ARG A 72 -15.59 -3.02 2.34
CA ARG A 72 -17.02 -2.81 2.12
C ARG A 72 -17.76 -4.05 1.58
N GLY A 73 -17.06 -5.17 1.39
CA GLY A 73 -17.64 -6.42 0.90
C GLY A 73 -18.01 -6.42 -0.58
N ALA A 74 -17.49 -5.46 -1.36
CA ALA A 74 -17.64 -5.43 -2.81
C ALA A 74 -16.65 -6.36 -3.53
N LEU A 75 -15.61 -6.81 -2.82
CA LEU A 75 -14.65 -7.79 -3.31
C LEU A 75 -14.32 -8.80 -2.21
N ASP A 76 -14.42 -10.09 -2.53
CA ASP A 76 -14.01 -11.18 -1.63
C ASP A 76 -12.54 -11.03 -1.20
N ALA A 77 -12.30 -11.10 0.11
CA ALA A 77 -11.00 -10.80 0.70
C ALA A 77 -9.94 -11.86 0.39
N ASP A 78 -10.32 -13.14 0.39
CA ASP A 78 -9.39 -14.24 0.12
C ASP A 78 -8.96 -14.17 -1.35
N LEU A 79 -9.92 -13.98 -2.26
CA LEU A 79 -9.62 -13.79 -3.69
C LEU A 79 -8.73 -12.56 -3.95
N PHE A 80 -8.97 -11.45 -3.26
CA PHE A 80 -8.13 -10.27 -3.37
C PHE A 80 -6.69 -10.56 -2.92
N LEU A 81 -6.53 -11.19 -1.75
CA LEU A 81 -5.23 -11.45 -1.13
C LEU A 81 -4.42 -12.55 -1.85
N ASP A 82 -5.07 -13.46 -2.56
CA ASP A 82 -4.39 -14.45 -3.42
C ASP A 82 -3.60 -13.79 -4.57
N SER A 83 -4.03 -12.61 -5.03
CA SER A 83 -3.47 -11.94 -6.22
C SER A 83 -2.83 -10.58 -5.94
N ASN A 84 -3.09 -9.98 -4.77
CA ASN A 84 -2.67 -8.62 -4.45
C ASN A 84 -2.04 -8.51 -3.05
N GLY A 85 -0.88 -7.88 -2.99
CA GLY A 85 -0.19 -7.58 -1.73
C GLY A 85 0.55 -6.24 -1.72
N GLU A 86 0.53 -5.48 -2.82
CA GLU A 86 1.39 -4.30 -2.95
C GLU A 86 0.97 -3.15 -2.04
N GLY A 87 -0.34 -2.95 -1.80
CA GLY A 87 -0.78 -1.99 -0.78
C GLY A 87 -0.19 -2.30 0.60
N ILE A 88 -0.21 -3.58 0.99
CA ILE A 88 0.36 -4.08 2.25
C ILE A 88 1.88 -3.89 2.28
N LEU A 89 2.57 -4.13 1.16
CA LEU A 89 4.00 -3.86 1.00
C LEU A 89 4.32 -2.39 1.24
N LEU A 90 3.56 -1.48 0.60
CA LEU A 90 3.77 -0.04 0.74
C LEU A 90 3.50 0.44 2.17
N TYR A 91 2.47 -0.11 2.83
CA TYR A 91 2.21 0.14 4.24
C TYR A 91 3.40 -0.31 5.11
N ALA A 92 3.88 -1.55 4.95
CA ALA A 92 5.05 -2.06 5.67
C ALA A 92 6.31 -1.21 5.44
N LYS A 93 6.49 -0.73 4.22
CA LYS A 93 7.63 0.09 3.81
C LYS A 93 7.60 1.50 4.40
N PHE A 94 6.44 2.15 4.50
CA PHE A 94 6.37 3.59 4.81
C PHE A 94 5.72 3.93 6.16
N HIS A 95 4.87 3.08 6.73
CA HIS A 95 4.09 3.38 7.95
C HIS A 95 4.95 3.89 9.12
N HIS A 96 6.16 3.35 9.30
CA HIS A 96 7.05 3.76 10.39
C HIS A 96 7.44 5.25 10.36
N PHE A 97 7.51 5.88 9.17
CA PHE A 97 7.75 7.32 9.04
C PHE A 97 6.56 8.17 9.52
N HIS A 98 5.37 7.57 9.63
CA HIS A 98 4.13 8.25 10.01
C HIS A 98 3.79 8.11 11.50
N ALA A 99 4.55 7.33 12.28
CA ALA A 99 4.23 7.01 13.68
C ALA A 99 3.90 8.24 14.56
N GLU A 100 4.64 9.35 14.41
CA GLU A 100 4.35 10.59 15.13
C GLU A 100 3.02 11.22 14.69
N THR A 101 2.78 11.28 13.38
CA THR A 101 1.55 11.84 12.81
C THR A 101 0.32 11.01 13.18
N GLU A 102 0.46 9.70 13.23
CA GLU A 102 -0.60 8.78 13.67
C GLU A 102 -0.91 8.96 15.15
N LYS A 103 0.13 9.11 15.99
CA LYS A 103 -0.04 9.41 17.43
C LYS A 103 -0.80 10.73 17.66
N GLN A 104 -0.53 11.74 16.84
CA GLN A 104 -1.17 13.06 16.96
C GLN A 104 -2.60 13.07 16.42
N SER A 105 -2.83 12.42 15.27
CA SER A 105 -4.12 12.48 14.57
C SER A 105 -5.10 11.37 14.94
N GLY A 106 -4.62 10.28 15.53
CA GLY A 106 -5.39 9.06 15.75
C GLY A 106 -5.70 8.26 14.49
N ASN A 107 -5.19 8.68 13.32
CA ASN A 107 -5.48 8.03 12.05
C ASN A 107 -4.22 7.37 11.48
N PRO A 108 -4.28 6.07 11.10
CA PRO A 108 -3.15 5.39 10.47
C PRO A 108 -2.87 5.91 9.05
N PHE A 109 -1.60 5.88 8.66
CA PHE A 109 -1.18 6.00 7.26
C PHE A 109 -1.84 4.90 6.42
N MET A 110 -2.33 5.21 5.21
CA MET A 110 -3.11 4.24 4.40
C MET A 110 -4.17 3.50 5.24
N GLY A 111 -5.12 4.24 5.82
CA GLY A 111 -6.02 3.69 6.83
C GLY A 111 -6.90 2.53 6.36
N GLN A 112 -7.25 2.43 5.07
CA GLN A 112 -7.96 1.26 4.55
C GLN A 112 -7.05 0.04 4.53
N THR A 113 -5.80 0.21 4.12
CA THR A 113 -4.80 -0.87 4.16
C THR A 113 -4.49 -1.30 5.59
N ALA A 114 -4.38 -0.35 6.53
CA ALA A 114 -4.21 -0.65 7.95
C ALA A 114 -5.39 -1.49 8.50
N ALA A 115 -6.63 -1.07 8.21
CA ALA A 115 -7.83 -1.80 8.60
C ALA A 115 -7.93 -3.19 7.93
N LEU A 116 -7.48 -3.32 6.68
CA LEU A 116 -7.40 -4.62 6.00
C LEU A 116 -6.42 -5.56 6.73
N ILE A 117 -5.23 -5.06 7.10
CA ILE A 117 -4.21 -5.81 7.85
C ILE A 117 -4.74 -6.23 9.22
N GLU A 118 -5.46 -5.35 9.91
CA GLU A 118 -6.06 -5.64 11.21
C GLU A 118 -7.17 -6.70 11.12
N LYS A 119 -8.02 -6.62 10.10
CA LYS A 119 -9.20 -7.47 9.95
C LYS A 119 -8.90 -8.88 9.46
N TYR A 120 -7.91 -9.05 8.57
CA TYR A 120 -7.68 -10.32 7.87
C TYR A 120 -6.33 -10.96 8.26
N PRO A 121 -6.31 -12.16 8.87
CA PRO A 121 -5.06 -12.83 9.29
C PRO A 121 -4.07 -13.09 8.15
N ALA A 122 -4.55 -13.38 6.94
CA ALA A 122 -3.70 -13.56 5.77
C ALA A 122 -2.98 -12.24 5.39
N ALA A 123 -3.68 -11.10 5.46
CA ALA A 123 -3.09 -9.79 5.25
C ALA A 123 -2.05 -9.46 6.33
N LYS A 124 -2.32 -9.79 7.60
CA LYS A 124 -1.36 -9.63 8.69
C LYS A 124 -0.10 -10.47 8.50
N THR A 125 -0.26 -11.72 8.09
CA THR A 125 0.87 -12.62 7.80
C THR A 125 1.74 -12.06 6.68
N LEU A 126 1.11 -11.56 5.60
CA LEU A 126 1.81 -10.94 4.49
C LEU A 126 2.52 -9.63 4.89
N TYR A 127 1.87 -8.82 5.73
CA TYR A 127 2.47 -7.62 6.32
C TYR A 127 3.75 -7.96 7.09
N ASP A 128 3.74 -9.00 7.94
CA ASP A 128 4.91 -9.38 8.74
C ASP A 128 6.07 -9.86 7.86
N VAL A 129 5.78 -10.51 6.73
CA VAL A 129 6.79 -10.87 5.73
C VAL A 129 7.38 -9.62 5.08
N PHE A 130 6.56 -8.66 4.66
CA PHE A 130 7.05 -7.43 4.05
C PHE A 130 7.77 -6.54 5.04
N LEU A 131 7.34 -6.47 6.30
CA LEU A 131 7.99 -5.67 7.33
C LEU A 131 9.43 -6.14 7.56
N LYS A 132 9.69 -7.46 7.57
CA LYS A 132 11.05 -8.01 7.67
C LYS A 132 11.95 -7.62 6.49
N ARG A 133 11.37 -7.38 5.31
CA ARG A 133 12.11 -7.10 4.07
C ARG A 133 12.26 -5.62 3.75
N PHE A 134 11.24 -4.82 4.05
CA PHE A 134 11.10 -3.42 3.64
C PHE A 134 10.90 -2.45 4.81
N GLY A 135 10.64 -2.97 6.01
CA GLY A 135 10.58 -2.16 7.21
C GLY A 135 11.93 -1.52 7.55
N PRO A 136 11.96 -0.63 8.55
CA PRO A 136 13.21 -0.07 9.03
C PRO A 136 14.11 -1.22 9.51
N ALA A 137 15.42 -1.12 9.24
CA ALA A 137 16.36 -2.07 9.80
C ALA A 137 16.20 -2.07 11.32
N SER A 138 15.94 -3.23 11.91
CA SER A 138 15.97 -3.37 13.36
C SER A 138 17.34 -2.91 13.84
N SER A 139 17.38 -1.85 14.65
CA SER A 139 18.61 -1.41 15.29
C SER A 139 19.27 -2.63 15.94
N PRO A 140 20.58 -2.87 15.76
CA PRO A 140 21.26 -3.86 16.57
C PRO A 140 21.09 -3.44 18.03
N ALA A 141 20.57 -4.36 18.84
CA ALA A 141 20.49 -4.22 20.28
C ALA A 141 21.89 -4.05 20.90
#